data_AF-A0A526QEU5-F1
#
_entry.id   AF-A0A526QEU5-F1
#
_cell.length_a   1.000
_cell.length_b   1.000
_cell.length_c   1.000
_cell.angle_alpha   90.00
_cell.angle_beta   90.00
_cell.angle_gamma   90.00
#
_symmetry.space_group_name_H-M   'P 1'
#
loop_
_entity.id
_entity.type
_entity.pdbx_description
1 polymer ?
#
loop_
_entity_poly.entity_id
_entity_poly.type
_entity_poly.pdbx_seq_one_letter_code
_entity_poly.pdbx_strand_id
1 'polypeptide(L)'
;MSILIAFLSLVIERALGYPDWLFGAIGHPVTWFGRLISFLDRALNRATDSDARRRRRGVMALLVIVLVPAAIAFAVQLLLWQMFPVGLIITAILASSLMSQKSLAEHVEAVADALDTGGLTLGRIAV
;
A
#
# COMPACT_ATOMS: atom_id res chain seq x y z
N MET A 1 -23.23 2.45 1.77
CA MET A 1 -22.42 3.68 1.54
C MET A 1 -21.00 3.41 1.03
N SER A 2 -20.46 2.19 1.10
CA SER A 2 -19.06 1.91 0.69
C SER A 2 -18.82 1.72 -0.82
N ILE A 3 -19.81 1.26 -1.59
CA ILE A 3 -19.64 0.98 -3.03
C ILE A 3 -19.37 2.25 -3.84
N LEU A 4 -20.08 3.34 -3.53
CA LEU A 4 -19.90 4.62 -4.22
C LEU A 4 -18.51 5.21 -3.98
N ILE A 5 -17.98 5.09 -2.76
CA ILE A 5 -16.62 5.54 -2.42
C ILE A 5 -15.60 4.71 -3.19
N ALA A 6 -15.73 3.37 -3.18
CA ALA A 6 -14.83 2.49 -3.93
C ALA A 6 -14.85 2.80 -5.44
N PHE A 7 -16.05 3.01 -6.01
CA PHE A 7 -16.20 3.37 -7.41
C PHE A 7 -15.57 4.73 -7.74
N LEU A 8 -15.82 5.76 -6.93
CA LEU A 8 -15.24 7.09 -7.14
C LEU A 8 -13.71 7.06 -6.97
N SER A 9 -13.20 6.34 -5.98
CA SER A 9 -11.76 6.18 -5.76
C SER A 9 -11.08 5.50 -6.95
N LEU A 10 -11.70 4.46 -7.54
CA LEU A 10 -11.21 3.82 -8.77
C LEU A 10 -11.15 4.81 -9.94
N VAL A 11 -12.22 5.56 -10.17
CA VAL A 11 -12.29 6.52 -11.28
C VAL A 11 -11.25 7.64 -11.10
N ILE A 12 -11.11 8.14 -9.87
CA ILE A 12 -10.13 9.18 -9.53
C ILE A 12 -8.70 8.66 -9.72
N GLU A 13 -8.39 7.46 -9.23
CA GLU A 13 -7.06 6.85 -9.36
C GLU A 13 -6.70 6.59 -10.83
N ARG A 14 -7.65 6.09 -11.63
CA ARG A 14 -7.46 5.89 -13.06
C ARG A 14 -7.16 7.20 -13.80
N ALA A 15 -7.86 8.28 -13.45
CA ALA A 15 -7.76 9.57 -14.14
C ALA A 15 -6.56 10.40 -13.70
N LEU A 16 -6.33 10.51 -12.38
CA LEU A 16 -5.33 11.40 -11.79
C LEU A 16 -4.05 10.67 -11.41
N GLY A 17 -4.12 9.35 -11.17
CA GLY A 17 -3.03 8.61 -10.54
C GLY A 17 -2.69 9.17 -9.16
N TYR A 18 -1.53 8.78 -8.65
CA TYR A 18 -0.95 9.42 -7.47
C TYR A 18 -0.03 10.56 -7.91
N PRO A 19 -0.23 11.81 -7.46
CA PRO A 19 0.57 12.93 -7.94
C PRO A 19 2.06 12.80 -7.59
N ASP A 20 2.95 13.07 -8.55
CA ASP A 20 4.40 12.96 -8.36
C ASP A 20 4.93 13.85 -7.23
N TRP A 21 4.37 15.05 -7.06
CA TRP A 21 4.74 15.96 -5.97
C TRP A 21 4.38 15.37 -4.59
N LEU A 22 3.26 14.64 -4.52
CA LEU A 22 2.81 14.00 -3.28
C LEU A 22 3.67 12.76 -3.00
N PHE A 23 4.07 12.04 -4.05
CA PHE A 23 5.07 10.97 -3.97
C PHE A 23 6.42 11.48 -3.46
N GLY A 24 6.91 12.60 -3.99
CA GLY A 24 8.16 13.22 -3.54
C GLY A 24 8.10 13.71 -2.09
N ALA A 25 6.95 14.20 -1.63
CA ALA A 25 6.79 14.76 -0.29
C ALA A 25 6.63 13.70 0.80
N ILE A 26 5.75 12.72 0.61
CA ILE A 26 5.39 11.74 1.65
C ILE A 26 5.57 10.28 1.21
N GLY A 27 5.76 10.01 -0.08
CA GLY A 27 5.79 8.67 -0.67
C GLY A 27 4.38 8.04 -0.79
N HIS A 28 4.25 7.02 -1.63
CA HIS A 28 2.97 6.33 -1.81
C HIS A 28 2.62 5.53 -0.55
N PRO A 29 1.37 5.51 -0.06
CA PRO A 29 0.97 4.73 1.11
C PRO A 29 1.38 3.25 1.02
N VAL A 30 1.29 2.65 -0.18
CA VAL A 30 1.76 1.27 -0.46
C VAL A 30 3.23 1.06 -0.12
N THR A 31 4.10 2.05 -0.34
CA THR A 31 5.52 1.97 0.04
C THR A 31 5.70 1.93 1.56
N TRP A 32 4.82 2.56 2.34
CA TRP A 32 4.87 2.52 3.79
C TRP A 32 4.54 1.12 4.31
N PHE A 33 3.55 0.44 3.70
CA PHE A 33 3.27 -0.97 3.98
C PHE A 33 4.49 -1.84 3.68
N GLY A 34 5.14 -1.65 2.53
CA GLY A 34 6.36 -2.37 2.17
C GLY A 34 7.49 -2.16 3.18
N ARG A 35 7.68 -0.93 3.68
CA ARG A 35 8.65 -0.61 4.73
C ARG A 35 8.31 -1.27 6.07
N LEU A 36 7.03 -1.25 6.47
CA LEU A 36 6.56 -1.90 7.70
C LEU A 36 6.79 -3.42 7.64
N ILE A 37 6.41 -4.05 6.52
CA ILE A 37 6.63 -5.48 6.29
C ILE A 37 8.13 -5.78 6.34
N SER A 38 8.97 -5.03 5.63
CA SER A 38 10.42 -5.23 5.62
C SER A 38 11.05 -5.06 7.01
N PHE A 39 10.56 -4.11 7.81
CA PHE A 39 11.00 -3.92 9.18
C PHE A 39 10.62 -5.12 10.05
N LEU A 40 9.36 -5.57 9.97
CA LEU A 40 8.87 -6.72 10.72
C LEU A 40 9.56 -8.00 10.31
N ASP A 41 9.82 -8.21 9.02
CA ASP A 41 10.57 -9.36 8.52
C ASP A 41 11.98 -9.39 9.13
N ARG A 42 12.74 -8.30 9.04
CA ARG A 42 14.07 -8.22 9.67
C ARG A 42 14.04 -8.41 11.19
N ALA A 43 13.02 -7.88 11.86
CA ALA A 43 12.92 -7.95 13.32
C ALA A 43 12.47 -9.34 13.82
N LEU A 44 11.55 -9.98 13.10
CA LEU A 44 10.79 -11.12 13.57
C LEU A 44 11.15 -12.44 12.86
N ASN A 45 11.61 -12.40 11.62
CA ASN A 45 11.97 -13.59 10.82
C ASN A 45 13.44 -13.97 11.01
N ARG A 46 13.76 -14.59 12.16
CA ARG A 46 15.10 -15.12 12.42
C ARG A 46 15.13 -16.62 12.12
N ALA A 47 16.05 -17.03 11.25
CA ALA A 47 16.23 -18.43 10.87
C ALA A 47 16.71 -19.33 12.01
N THR A 48 17.29 -18.74 13.06
CA THR A 48 17.79 -19.44 14.26
C THR A 48 16.72 -19.77 15.29
N ASP A 49 15.49 -19.26 15.13
CA ASP A 49 14.39 -19.57 16.04
C ASP A 49 13.73 -20.92 15.71
N SER A 50 13.21 -21.60 16.73
CA SER A 50 12.40 -22.80 16.54
C SER A 50 11.12 -22.52 15.74
N ASP A 51 10.61 -23.53 15.02
CA ASP A 51 9.43 -23.39 14.16
C ASP A 51 8.21 -22.82 14.89
N ALA A 52 7.98 -23.24 16.14
CA ALA A 52 6.89 -22.69 16.97
C ALA A 52 7.06 -21.19 17.25
N ARG A 53 8.29 -20.73 17.49
CA ARG A 53 8.59 -19.32 17.74
C ARG A 53 8.53 -18.48 16.45
N ARG A 54 8.99 -19.03 15.32
CA ARG A 54 8.81 -18.42 14.00
C ARG A 54 7.33 -18.25 13.65
N ARG A 55 6.50 -19.28 13.87
CA ARG A 55 5.06 -19.22 13.60
C ARG A 55 4.36 -18.15 14.43
N ARG A 56 4.64 -18.07 15.74
CA ARG A 56 4.05 -17.04 16.61
C ARG A 56 4.45 -15.63 16.18
N ARG A 57 5.71 -15.44 15.78
CA ARG A 57 6.21 -14.18 15.27
C ARG A 57 5.60 -13.78 13.93
N GLY A 58 5.37 -14.75 13.04
CA GLY A 58 4.63 -14.53 11.79
C GLY A 58 3.19 -14.08 12.04
N VAL A 59 2.48 -14.72 12.98
CA VAL A 59 1.13 -14.29 13.39
C VAL A 59 1.15 -12.87 13.95
N MET A 60 2.12 -12.54 14.80
CA MET A 60 2.27 -11.20 15.35
C MET A 60 2.55 -10.16 14.25
N ALA A 61 3.42 -10.48 13.29
CA ALA A 61 3.69 -9.61 12.14
C ALA A 61 2.43 -9.36 11.33
N LEU A 62 1.66 -10.41 11.02
CA LEU A 62 0.39 -10.32 10.31
C LEU A 62 -0.61 -9.40 11.04
N LEU A 63 -0.76 -9.60 12.35
CA LEU A 63 -1.65 -8.76 13.17
C LEU A 63 -1.22 -7.30 13.12
N VAL A 64 0.08 -6.99 13.19
CA VAL A 64 0.58 -5.61 13.09
C VAL A 64 0.30 -5.02 11.71
N ILE A 65 0.58 -5.76 10.64
CA ILE A 65 0.37 -5.30 9.25
C ILE A 65 -1.10 -5.01 8.96
N VAL A 66 -2.03 -5.73 9.58
CA VAL A 66 -3.48 -5.53 9.37
C VAL A 66 -4.05 -4.49 10.33
N LEU A 67 -3.80 -4.64 11.64
CA LEU A 67 -4.49 -3.85 12.66
C LEU A 67 -4.00 -2.41 12.71
N VAL A 68 -2.70 -2.15 12.53
CA VAL A 68 -2.16 -0.79 12.63
C VAL A 68 -2.72 0.10 11.51
N PRO A 69 -2.65 -0.28 10.23
CA PRO A 69 -3.20 0.55 9.16
C PRO A 69 -4.73 0.65 9.22
N ALA A 70 -5.42 -0.42 9.61
CA ALA A 70 -6.88 -0.39 9.79
C ALA A 70 -7.30 0.57 10.91
N ALA A 71 -6.61 0.58 12.04
CA ALA A 71 -6.88 1.49 13.14
C ALA A 71 -6.63 2.95 12.75
N ILE A 72 -5.54 3.23 12.03
CA ILE A 72 -5.22 4.57 11.53
C ILE A 72 -6.30 5.04 10.54
N ALA A 73 -6.65 4.21 9.56
CA ALA A 73 -7.67 4.54 8.57
C ALA A 73 -9.04 4.80 9.22
N PHE A 74 -9.43 3.97 10.20
CA PHE A 74 -10.66 4.13 10.93
C PHE A 74 -10.69 5.43 11.77
N ALA A 75 -9.58 5.75 12.46
CA ALA A 75 -9.47 6.99 13.22
C ALA A 75 -9.56 8.24 12.32
N VAL A 76 -8.87 8.22 11.17
CA VAL A 76 -8.94 9.31 10.18
C VAL A 76 -10.35 9.46 9.63
N GLN A 77 -11.02 8.34 9.29
CA GLN A 77 -12.40 8.37 8.79
C GLN A 77 -13.35 8.98 9.83
N LEU A 78 -13.25 8.57 11.11
CA LEU A 78 -14.10 9.08 12.17
C LEU A 78 -13.92 10.60 12.36
N LEU A 79 -12.66 11.07 12.35
CA LEU A 79 -12.34 12.48 12.49
C LEU A 79 -12.89 13.30 11.31
N LEU A 80 -12.72 12.82 10.08
CA LEU A 80 -13.20 13.52 8.89
C LEU A 80 -14.73 13.61 8.84
N TRP A 81 -15.42 12.58 9.32
CA TRP A 81 -16.88 12.55 9.33
C TRP A 81 -17.48 13.52 10.35
N GLN A 82 -16.79 13.75 11.46
CA GLN A 82 -17.22 14.71 12.48
C GLN A 82 -16.93 16.17 12.09
N MET A 83 -15.86 16.42 11.34
CA MET A 83 -15.36 17.77 11.07
C MET A 83 -15.90 18.39 9.77
N PHE A 84 -16.27 17.59 8.77
CA PHE A 84 -16.63 18.12 7.44
C PHE A 84 -17.90 17.46 6.88
N PRO A 85 -18.91 18.26 6.43
CA PRO A 85 -20.06 17.75 5.67
C PRO A 85 -19.64 17.04 4.37
N VAL A 86 -18.46 17.38 3.86
CA VAL A 86 -17.84 16.85 2.64
C VAL A 86 -16.90 15.66 2.89
N GLY A 87 -16.89 15.10 4.11
CA GLY A 87 -15.97 14.03 4.52
C GLY A 87 -15.96 12.82 3.57
N LEU A 88 -17.05 12.56 2.85
CA LEU A 88 -17.17 11.51 1.85
C LEU A 88 -16.23 11.73 0.64
N ILE A 89 -16.11 12.96 0.14
CA ILE A 89 -15.23 13.29 -0.99
C ILE A 89 -13.77 13.22 -0.58
N ILE A 90 -13.43 13.77 0.59
CA ILE A 90 -12.06 13.70 1.13
C ILE A 90 -11.65 12.24 1.36
N THR A 91 -12.55 11.42 1.90
CA THR A 91 -12.31 9.99 2.09
C THR A 91 -12.11 9.27 0.75
N ALA A 92 -12.87 9.62 -0.30
CA ALA A 92 -12.68 9.04 -1.63
C ALA A 92 -11.33 9.40 -2.27
N ILE A 93 -10.84 10.63 -2.06
CA ILE A 93 -9.52 11.07 -2.52
C ILE A 93 -8.41 10.38 -1.73
N LEU A 94 -8.55 10.23 -0.42
CA LEU A 94 -7.58 9.50 0.38
C LEU A 94 -7.58 8.01 0.03
N ALA A 95 -8.75 7.41 -0.16
CA ALA A 95 -8.88 6.01 -0.56
C ALA A 95 -8.38 5.74 -1.98
N SER A 96 -8.43 6.72 -2.90
CA SER A 96 -7.83 6.54 -4.23
C SER A 96 -6.33 6.35 -4.16
N SER A 97 -5.64 6.96 -3.19
CA SER A 97 -4.20 6.71 -2.97
C SER A 97 -3.86 5.31 -2.43
N LEU A 98 -4.84 4.57 -1.91
CA LEU A 98 -4.67 3.17 -1.54
C LEU A 98 -4.91 2.23 -2.73
N MET A 99 -5.69 2.67 -3.72
CA MET A 99 -5.79 1.95 -4.99
C MET A 99 -4.53 2.26 -5.79
N SER A 100 -3.83 1.23 -6.23
CA SER A 100 -2.63 1.35 -7.04
C SER A 100 -2.82 0.50 -8.27
N GLN A 101 -3.78 0.84 -9.14
CA GLN A 101 -4.00 0.09 -10.37
C GLN A 101 -3.05 0.57 -11.45
N LYS A 102 -2.96 1.89 -11.63
CA LYS A 102 -2.12 2.52 -12.65
C LYS A 102 -0.64 2.34 -12.31
N SER A 103 -0.23 2.67 -11.07
CA SER A 103 1.16 2.52 -10.65
C SER A 103 1.62 1.06 -10.63
N LEU A 104 0.74 0.10 -10.31
CA LEU A 104 1.07 -1.32 -10.42
C LEU A 104 1.22 -1.76 -11.87
N ALA A 105 0.35 -1.29 -12.77
CA ALA A 105 0.45 -1.60 -14.20
C ALA A 105 1.77 -1.06 -14.78
N GLU A 106 2.13 0.19 -14.48
CA GLU A 106 3.40 0.80 -14.90
C GLU A 106 4.62 0.03 -14.36
N HIS A 107 4.57 -0.40 -13.10
CA HIS A 107 5.66 -1.17 -12.50
C HIS A 107 5.81 -2.57 -13.13
N VAL A 108 4.70 -3.26 -13.43
CA VAL A 108 4.72 -4.57 -14.10
C VAL A 108 5.17 -4.44 -15.55
N GLU A 109 4.76 -3.39 -16.25
CA GLU A 109 5.18 -3.09 -17.62
C GLU A 109 6.69 -2.83 -17.67
N ALA A 110 7.24 -2.05 -16.74
CA ALA A 110 8.69 -1.84 -16.63
C ALA A 110 9.47 -3.15 -16.41
N VAL A 111 8.93 -4.09 -15.63
CA VAL A 111 9.55 -5.41 -15.45
C VAL A 111 9.48 -6.24 -16.73
N ALA A 112 8.36 -6.19 -17.46
CA ALA A 112 8.20 -6.88 -18.75
C ALA A 112 9.18 -6.34 -19.79
N ASP A 113 9.27 -5.01 -19.95
CA ASP A 113 10.20 -4.35 -20.86
C ASP A 113 11.65 -4.69 -20.54
N ALA A 114 12.02 -4.71 -19.25
CA ALA A 114 13.36 -5.08 -18.81
C ALA A 114 13.68 -6.56 -19.08
N LEU A 115 12.67 -7.44 -18.99
CA LEU A 115 12.80 -8.86 -19.30
C LEU A 115 12.99 -9.09 -20.81
N ASP A 116 12.22 -8.38 -21.64
CA ASP A 116 12.27 -8.50 -23.10
C ASP A 116 13.58 -7.94 -23.67
N THR A 117 14.10 -6.85 -23.09
CA THR A 117 15.32 -6.19 -23.59
C THR A 117 16.63 -6.77 -23.06
N GLY A 118 16.68 -7.30 -21.84
CA GLY A 118 17.92 -7.84 -21.27
C GLY A 118 17.78 -9.07 -20.38
N GLY A 119 16.67 -9.79 -20.53
CA GLY A 119 16.47 -11.11 -19.92
C GLY A 119 16.32 -11.07 -18.40
N LEU A 120 16.45 -12.25 -17.79
CA LEU A 120 16.19 -12.47 -16.36
C LEU A 120 17.02 -11.59 -15.41
N THR A 121 18.22 -11.19 -15.80
CA THR A 121 19.08 -10.36 -14.95
C THR A 121 18.55 -8.92 -14.86
N LEU A 122 18.18 -8.30 -15.99
CA LEU A 122 17.61 -6.96 -15.99
C LEU A 122 16.18 -6.94 -15.42
N GLY A 123 15.38 -7.96 -15.71
CA GLY A 123 14.04 -8.09 -15.11
C GLY A 123 14.06 -8.17 -13.58
N ARG A 124 15.11 -8.74 -12.98
CA ARG A 124 15.27 -8.77 -11.51
C ARG A 124 15.71 -7.45 -10.89
N ILE A 125 16.32 -6.56 -11.68
CA ILE A 125 16.74 -5.23 -11.22
C ILE A 125 15.55 -4.24 -11.27
N ALA A 126 14.57 -4.50 -12.13
CA ALA A 126 13.37 -3.67 -12.29
C ALA A 126 12.31 -3.84 -11.17
N VAL A 127 12.50 -4.81 -10.27
CA VAL A 127 11.64 -5.10 -9.09
C VAL A 127 12.24 -4.48 -7.83
#